data_AF-A0A835WB79-F1
#
_entry.id   AF-A0A835WB79-F1
#
_cell.length_a   1.000
_cell.length_b   1.000
_cell.length_c   1.000
_cell.angle_alpha   90.00
_cell.angle_beta   90.00
_cell.angle_gamma   90.00
#
_symmetry.space_group_name_H-M   'P 1'
#
loop_
_entity.id
_entity.type
_entity.pdbx_description
1 polymer ?
#
loop_
_entity_poly.entity_id
_entity_poly.type
_entity_poly.pdbx_seq_one_letter_code
_entity_poly.pdbx_strand_id
1 'polypeptide(L)'
;MAACRVSPDDPGSCSTLFTRNCECYRACHRLYCHDPAKADRCTHELGSNMAIARCWLRSGWQRGPTGPAGSELPEDWARGGTTWYKHFAPQDTRQSYDSRPDLLEDKALWGSSVWRGNHSVHPLSACRGRCSGRGVCFRWEHEQFPRCMCAKGYNGTECATADVEEACWFAPDCGGRGTCKGGFCHCRPGYWGTGCHRAQGYLVQRSGPPPPPTQPPVWPDLRSPTQLKIYMYDLPWDVAFPGAYNDGMFGRDPMYKAYELFMEYFLKDNVTRTENPWEANLFYVPLLLYFYIGNVRDAVPQTAWAIAHIRSKWPFWDRSGGRDHFYFMTGDRGTCHLPRQLQDQAIKVVHWGMQRAHIDWIGLDNKDYACIQLKRDLVVPPINLFNELLPTDTVKYYQVRV
;
A
#
# COMPACT_ATOMS: atom_id res chain seq x y z
N MET A 1 -12.67 -5.28 -3.04
CA MET A 1 -12.91 -4.61 -1.75
C MET A 1 -14.39 -4.45 -1.35
N ALA A 2 -15.39 -4.74 -2.20
CA ALA A 2 -16.81 -4.57 -1.84
C ALA A 2 -17.24 -5.28 -0.53
N ALA A 3 -16.81 -6.52 -0.31
CA ALA A 3 -17.08 -7.25 0.94
C ALA A 3 -16.51 -6.57 2.20
N CYS A 4 -15.49 -5.74 2.03
CA CYS A 4 -14.85 -4.99 3.11
C CYS A 4 -15.55 -3.68 3.44
N ARG A 5 -16.54 -3.26 2.66
CA ARG A 5 -17.21 -1.98 2.89
C ARG A 5 -18.24 -2.10 3.98
N VAL A 6 -18.29 -1.13 4.90
CA VAL A 6 -19.36 -1.03 5.91
C VAL A 6 -20.55 -0.19 5.43
N SER A 7 -20.42 0.48 4.29
CA SER A 7 -21.50 1.16 3.58
C SER A 7 -21.19 1.26 2.08
N PRO A 8 -22.14 1.67 1.21
CA PRO A 8 -21.84 1.92 -0.20
C PRO A 8 -20.72 2.95 -0.45
N ASP A 9 -20.57 3.94 0.44
CA ASP A 9 -19.60 5.05 0.32
C ASP A 9 -18.25 4.76 0.99
N ASP A 10 -18.14 3.66 1.75
CA ASP A 10 -16.87 3.23 2.34
C ASP A 10 -15.94 2.69 1.23
N PRO A 11 -14.68 3.17 1.12
CA PRO A 11 -13.71 2.57 0.20
C PRO A 11 -13.45 1.08 0.50
N GLY A 12 -13.63 0.66 1.75
CA GLY A 12 -13.33 -0.67 2.25
C GLY A 12 -11.85 -0.81 2.65
N SER A 13 -11.58 -1.56 3.70
CA SER A 13 -10.24 -1.74 4.26
C SER A 13 -9.98 -3.20 4.62
N CYS A 14 -8.72 -3.62 4.53
CA CYS A 14 -8.26 -4.94 4.97
C CYS A 14 -7.80 -4.97 6.43
N SER A 15 -8.08 -3.91 7.19
CA SER A 15 -7.69 -3.82 8.60
C SER A 15 -8.30 -4.92 9.45
N THR A 16 -7.55 -5.31 10.48
CA THR A 16 -7.95 -6.27 11.50
C THR A 16 -8.40 -5.58 12.79
N LEU A 17 -8.37 -4.24 12.87
CA LEU A 17 -8.83 -3.50 14.05
C LEU A 17 -10.35 -3.62 14.21
N PHE A 18 -11.10 -3.36 13.15
CA PHE A 18 -12.53 -3.61 13.07
C PHE A 18 -12.80 -5.03 12.54
N THR A 19 -13.71 -5.76 13.20
CA THR A 19 -14.08 -7.12 12.80
C THR A 19 -14.95 -7.11 11.55
N ARG A 20 -14.56 -7.88 10.53
CA ARG A 20 -15.18 -7.84 9.19
C ARG A 20 -15.84 -9.16 8.81
N ASN A 21 -16.59 -9.11 7.71
CA ASN A 21 -17.12 -10.31 7.07
C ASN A 21 -15.93 -11.19 6.61
N CYS A 22 -15.97 -12.51 6.80
CA CYS A 22 -14.86 -13.38 6.36
C CYS A 22 -14.62 -13.32 4.83
N GLU A 23 -15.62 -12.96 4.02
CA GLU A 23 -15.45 -12.69 2.59
C GLU A 23 -14.57 -11.46 2.30
N CYS A 24 -14.54 -10.47 3.21
CA CYS A 24 -13.59 -9.36 3.13
C CYS A 24 -12.16 -9.89 3.23
N TYR A 25 -11.85 -10.63 4.29
CA TYR A 25 -10.51 -11.19 4.48
C TYR A 25 -10.13 -12.18 3.38
N ARG A 26 -11.09 -12.92 2.81
CA ARG A 26 -10.82 -13.74 1.61
C ARG A 26 -10.48 -12.89 0.37
N ALA A 27 -11.10 -11.72 0.19
CA ALA A 27 -10.73 -10.79 -0.87
C ALA A 27 -9.34 -10.18 -0.60
N CYS A 28 -9.06 -9.78 0.64
CA CYS A 28 -7.76 -9.23 1.03
C CYS A 28 -6.62 -10.27 0.92
N HIS A 29 -6.87 -11.52 1.31
CA HIS A 29 -5.91 -12.61 1.15
C HIS A 29 -5.59 -12.84 -0.33
N ARG A 30 -6.59 -12.82 -1.22
CA ARG A 30 -6.32 -12.90 -2.67
C ARG A 30 -5.53 -11.71 -3.21
N LEU A 31 -5.72 -10.53 -2.62
CA LEU A 31 -5.04 -9.31 -3.03
C LEU A 31 -3.57 -9.29 -2.58
N TYR A 32 -3.26 -9.82 -1.40
CA TYR A 32 -1.91 -9.69 -0.81
C TYR A 32 -1.16 -11.01 -0.69
N CYS A 33 -1.81 -12.17 -0.76
CA CYS A 33 -1.20 -13.48 -0.56
C CYS A 33 -1.21 -14.23 -1.90
N HIS A 34 -0.30 -13.85 -2.79
CA HIS A 34 -0.25 -14.35 -4.17
C HIS A 34 0.26 -15.79 -4.29
N ASP A 35 0.97 -16.30 -3.27
CA ASP A 35 1.39 -17.70 -3.19
C ASP A 35 0.56 -18.42 -2.10
N PRO A 36 -0.46 -19.21 -2.48
CA PRO A 36 -1.29 -19.93 -1.52
C PRO A 36 -0.53 -21.04 -0.76
N ALA A 37 0.64 -21.46 -1.24
CA ALA A 37 1.52 -22.40 -0.53
C ALA A 37 2.42 -21.71 0.50
N LYS A 38 2.46 -20.37 0.51
CA LYS A 38 3.23 -19.54 1.45
C LYS A 38 2.36 -18.44 2.01
N ALA A 39 1.24 -18.81 2.63
CA ALA A 39 0.31 -17.87 3.26
C ALA A 39 0.96 -17.04 4.39
N ASP A 40 2.09 -17.48 4.94
CA ASP A 40 2.96 -16.74 5.85
C ASP A 40 3.74 -15.61 5.17
N ARG A 41 3.74 -15.55 3.82
CA ARG A 41 4.48 -14.58 2.99
C ARG A 41 3.56 -13.70 2.15
N CYS A 42 2.45 -13.25 2.73
CA CYS A 42 1.65 -12.19 2.12
C CYS A 42 2.47 -10.89 1.98
N THR A 43 2.23 -10.13 0.91
CA THR A 43 2.91 -8.88 0.60
C THR A 43 2.62 -7.77 1.60
N HIS A 44 1.45 -7.79 2.24
CA HIS A 44 0.98 -6.74 3.15
C HIS A 44 1.01 -7.20 4.62
N GLU A 45 1.34 -6.30 5.53
CA GLU A 45 1.46 -6.49 6.98
C GLU A 45 0.15 -6.97 7.59
N LEU A 46 -0.96 -6.37 7.14
CA LEU A 46 -2.29 -6.89 7.44
C LEU A 46 -2.49 -8.32 6.94
N GLY A 47 -1.92 -8.70 5.79
CA GLY A 47 -1.97 -10.07 5.25
C GLY A 47 -1.44 -11.10 6.24
N SER A 48 -0.26 -10.87 6.83
CA SER A 48 0.28 -11.81 7.81
C SER A 48 -0.47 -11.77 9.16
N ASN A 49 -1.22 -10.70 9.44
CA ASN A 49 -2.12 -10.61 10.59
C ASN A 49 -3.55 -11.11 10.29
N MET A 50 -3.90 -11.46 9.06
CA MET A 50 -5.26 -11.92 8.71
C MET A 50 -5.60 -13.24 9.39
N ALA A 51 -4.62 -14.11 9.59
CA ALA A 51 -4.83 -15.41 10.25
C ALA A 51 -5.21 -15.29 11.73
N ILE A 52 -5.07 -14.11 12.35
CA ILE A 52 -5.57 -13.84 13.71
C ILE A 52 -6.81 -12.94 13.71
N ALA A 53 -7.28 -12.51 12.54
CA ALA A 53 -8.42 -11.62 12.43
C ALA A 53 -9.71 -12.38 12.75
N ARG A 54 -10.47 -11.88 13.73
CA ARG A 54 -11.85 -12.32 13.93
C ARG A 54 -12.67 -11.98 12.71
N CYS A 55 -13.65 -12.81 12.39
CA CYS A 55 -14.56 -12.52 11.29
C CYS A 55 -15.93 -13.14 11.51
N TRP A 56 -16.91 -12.76 10.70
CA TRP A 56 -18.27 -13.29 10.78
C TRP A 56 -18.87 -13.57 9.41
N LEU A 57 -19.91 -14.41 9.39
CA LEU A 57 -20.68 -14.74 8.19
C LEU A 57 -22.19 -14.82 8.52
N ARG A 58 -23.04 -14.18 7.71
CA ARG A 58 -24.51 -14.24 7.87
C ARG A 58 -25.09 -15.56 7.35
N SER A 59 -25.98 -16.22 8.08
CA SER A 59 -26.70 -17.42 7.62
C SER A 59 -27.81 -17.03 6.64
N GLY A 60 -27.86 -17.67 5.46
CA GLY A 60 -28.89 -17.43 4.44
C GLY A 60 -28.63 -16.29 3.46
N TRP A 61 -27.52 -15.54 3.60
CA TRP A 61 -27.16 -14.51 2.62
C TRP A 61 -26.57 -15.17 1.37
N GLN A 62 -27.36 -15.24 0.29
CA GLN A 62 -26.87 -15.61 -1.04
C GLN A 62 -26.17 -14.41 -1.70
N ARG A 63 -25.24 -14.66 -2.63
CA ARG A 63 -24.63 -13.63 -3.50
C ARG A 63 -25.75 -12.89 -4.25
N GLY A 64 -26.31 -11.85 -3.66
CA GLY A 64 -27.26 -10.96 -4.32
C GLY A 64 -26.57 -10.19 -5.47
N PRO A 65 -27.34 -9.41 -6.25
CA PRO A 65 -26.85 -8.68 -7.43
C PRO A 65 -25.69 -7.70 -7.14
N THR A 66 -25.47 -7.35 -5.87
CA THR A 66 -24.49 -6.36 -5.38
C THR A 66 -23.12 -6.96 -4.98
N GLY A 67 -22.88 -8.26 -5.17
CA GLY A 67 -21.63 -8.92 -4.76
C GLY A 67 -21.59 -9.27 -3.26
N PRO A 68 -20.51 -9.91 -2.75
CA PRO A 68 -20.44 -10.47 -1.39
C PRO A 68 -20.84 -9.46 -0.31
N ALA A 69 -21.53 -9.93 0.75
CA ALA A 69 -22.00 -9.11 1.86
C ALA A 69 -20.88 -8.19 2.36
N GLY A 70 -21.20 -6.90 2.49
CA GLY A 70 -20.33 -5.92 3.12
C GLY A 70 -20.00 -6.30 4.57
N SER A 71 -19.10 -5.53 5.17
CA SER A 71 -18.66 -5.68 6.55
C SER A 71 -19.45 -4.83 7.54
N GLU A 72 -20.64 -4.34 7.18
CA GLU A 72 -21.52 -3.66 8.12
C GLU A 72 -21.96 -4.61 9.23
N LEU A 73 -21.62 -4.26 10.48
CA LEU A 73 -21.98 -5.06 11.64
C LEU A 73 -23.51 -5.11 11.83
N PRO A 74 -24.08 -6.29 12.12
CA PRO A 74 -25.50 -6.40 12.45
C PRO A 74 -25.86 -5.59 13.71
N GLU A 75 -27.06 -5.00 13.73
CA GLU A 75 -27.57 -4.22 14.86
C GLU A 75 -27.86 -5.08 16.10
N ASP A 76 -28.39 -6.29 15.90
CA ASP A 76 -28.67 -7.24 16.97
C ASP A 76 -27.84 -8.51 16.74
N TRP A 77 -26.80 -8.68 17.56
CA TRP A 77 -25.91 -9.83 17.45
C TRP A 77 -26.61 -11.13 17.91
N ALA A 78 -27.61 -11.01 18.78
CA ALA A 78 -28.23 -12.12 19.51
C ALA A 78 -29.47 -12.70 18.82
N ARG A 79 -30.17 -11.94 17.96
CA ARG A 79 -31.40 -12.38 17.24
C ARG A 79 -31.20 -13.45 16.17
N GLY A 80 -30.02 -14.08 16.13
CA GLY A 80 -29.69 -15.14 15.18
C GLY A 80 -29.37 -14.59 13.79
N GLY A 81 -28.78 -15.43 12.94
CA GLY A 81 -28.49 -15.03 11.57
C GLY A 81 -27.02 -14.76 11.25
N THR A 82 -26.11 -14.77 12.23
CA THR A 82 -24.67 -14.51 12.03
C THR A 82 -23.83 -15.47 12.87
N THR A 83 -22.83 -16.10 12.24
CA THR A 83 -21.84 -16.96 12.90
C THR A 83 -20.52 -16.21 12.97
N TRP A 84 -19.88 -16.21 14.14
CA TRP A 84 -18.61 -15.52 14.40
C TRP A 84 -17.48 -16.53 14.60
N TYR A 85 -16.30 -16.15 14.13
CA TYR A 85 -15.12 -17.02 14.10
C TYR A 85 -13.92 -16.33 14.75
N LYS A 86 -13.17 -17.12 15.52
CA LYS A 86 -11.98 -16.70 16.28
C LYS A 86 -10.88 -16.16 15.38
N HIS A 87 -10.75 -16.78 14.21
CA HIS A 87 -9.77 -16.41 13.21
C HIS A 87 -10.27 -16.70 11.80
N PHE A 88 -9.77 -15.94 10.84
CA PHE A 88 -9.94 -16.20 9.43
C PHE A 88 -8.99 -17.32 8.96
N ALA A 89 -9.58 -18.36 8.40
CA ALA A 89 -8.94 -19.44 7.65
C ALA A 89 -9.07 -19.21 6.13
N PRO A 90 -7.97 -18.96 5.39
CA PRO A 90 -8.02 -18.58 3.98
C PRO A 90 -8.43 -19.71 3.02
N GLN A 91 -8.09 -20.96 3.35
CA GLN A 91 -8.38 -22.14 2.53
C GLN A 91 -9.85 -22.60 2.68
N ASP A 92 -10.53 -22.17 3.72
CA ASP A 92 -11.84 -22.67 4.09
C ASP A 92 -12.96 -22.01 3.27
N THR A 93 -13.90 -22.82 2.78
CA THR A 93 -15.16 -22.35 2.19
C THR A 93 -16.20 -22.09 3.28
N ARG A 94 -17.30 -21.40 2.95
CA ARG A 94 -18.40 -21.20 3.91
C ARG A 94 -18.85 -22.53 4.57
N GLN A 95 -19.02 -23.58 3.76
CA GLN A 95 -19.39 -24.90 4.25
C GLN A 95 -18.34 -25.49 5.19
N SER A 96 -17.05 -25.29 4.90
CA SER A 96 -15.94 -25.69 5.80
C SER A 96 -16.06 -24.98 7.15
N TYR A 97 -16.23 -23.66 7.15
CA TYR A 97 -16.42 -22.88 8.37
C TYR A 97 -17.61 -23.36 9.20
N ASP A 98 -18.77 -23.59 8.58
CA ASP A 98 -19.98 -24.04 9.29
C ASP A 98 -19.79 -25.45 9.90
N SER A 99 -18.86 -26.26 9.37
CA SER A 99 -18.52 -27.59 9.88
C SER A 99 -17.41 -27.64 10.94
N ARG A 100 -16.81 -26.49 11.28
CA ARG A 100 -15.63 -26.36 12.16
C ARG A 100 -16.00 -25.70 13.50
N PRO A 101 -16.49 -26.48 14.49
CA PRO A 101 -16.87 -25.93 15.80
C PRO A 101 -15.69 -25.32 16.57
N ASP A 102 -14.47 -25.76 16.28
CA ASP A 102 -13.23 -25.23 16.86
C ASP A 102 -12.94 -23.78 16.42
N LEU A 103 -13.43 -23.36 15.25
CA LEU A 103 -13.29 -21.99 14.76
C LEU A 103 -14.32 -21.04 15.37
N LEU A 104 -15.38 -21.54 16.01
CA LEU A 104 -16.45 -20.71 16.56
C LEU A 104 -15.93 -19.80 17.68
N GLU A 105 -16.31 -18.53 17.59
CA GLU A 105 -15.98 -17.52 18.58
C GLU A 105 -16.94 -17.54 19.77
N ASP A 106 -16.39 -17.31 20.96
CA ASP A 106 -17.19 -17.17 22.16
C ASP A 106 -18.11 -15.94 22.02
N LYS A 107 -19.39 -16.10 22.39
CA LYS A 107 -20.36 -15.00 22.39
C LYS A 107 -19.90 -13.81 23.24
N ALA A 108 -19.16 -14.07 24.31
CA ALA A 108 -18.59 -13.01 25.16
C ALA A 108 -17.55 -12.13 24.43
N LEU A 109 -16.97 -12.64 23.34
CA LEU A 109 -15.96 -11.95 22.53
C LEU A 109 -16.54 -11.33 21.27
N TRP A 110 -17.84 -11.48 21.00
CA TRP A 110 -18.48 -10.82 19.87
C TRP A 110 -18.39 -9.31 20.04
N GLY A 111 -18.01 -8.62 18.97
CA GLY A 111 -17.75 -7.18 19.03
C GLY A 111 -16.46 -6.77 19.73
N SER A 112 -15.55 -7.69 20.08
CA SER A 112 -14.20 -7.35 20.56
C SER A 112 -13.21 -7.19 19.41
N SER A 113 -12.25 -6.28 19.56
CA SER A 113 -11.10 -6.18 18.65
C SER A 113 -10.03 -7.24 18.99
N VAL A 114 -9.24 -7.67 18.01
CA VAL A 114 -8.09 -8.57 18.21
C VAL A 114 -6.84 -7.85 18.73
N TRP A 115 -6.91 -6.53 18.83
CA TRP A 115 -5.83 -5.70 19.38
C TRP A 115 -5.77 -5.79 20.90
N ARG A 116 -4.56 -5.59 21.46
CA ARG A 116 -4.33 -5.62 22.91
C ARG A 116 -5.14 -4.52 23.60
N GLY A 117 -5.75 -4.86 24.73
CA GLY A 117 -6.61 -3.96 25.49
C GLY A 117 -8.09 -4.26 25.29
N ASN A 118 -8.94 -3.69 26.14
CA ASN A 118 -10.40 -3.89 26.09
C ASN A 118 -11.08 -2.98 25.05
N HIS A 119 -10.77 -3.18 23.77
CA HIS A 119 -11.35 -2.45 22.65
C HIS A 119 -12.58 -3.16 22.07
N SER A 120 -13.56 -2.39 21.60
CA SER A 120 -14.80 -2.94 21.05
C SER A 120 -15.24 -2.27 19.76
N VAL A 121 -15.82 -3.07 18.87
CA VAL A 121 -16.40 -2.70 17.59
C VAL A 121 -17.93 -2.68 17.72
N HIS A 122 -18.58 -1.71 17.09
CA HIS A 122 -20.02 -1.49 17.25
C HIS A 122 -20.72 -1.33 15.90
N PRO A 123 -22.03 -1.62 15.81
CA PRO A 123 -22.84 -1.26 14.64
C PRO A 123 -22.78 0.24 14.39
N LEU A 124 -22.98 0.67 13.14
CA LEU A 124 -22.93 2.09 12.80
C LEU A 124 -23.97 2.91 13.57
N SER A 125 -25.12 2.34 13.95
CA SER A 125 -26.14 3.02 14.77
C SER A 125 -25.65 3.49 16.14
N ALA A 126 -24.63 2.82 16.71
CA ALA A 126 -24.09 3.15 18.02
C ALA A 126 -23.30 4.46 17.99
N CYS A 127 -22.87 4.89 16.80
CA CYS A 127 -22.21 6.18 16.59
C CYS A 127 -23.19 7.19 16.00
N ARG A 128 -23.07 8.44 16.46
CA ARG A 128 -23.85 9.57 15.94
C ARG A 128 -23.67 9.70 14.42
N GLY A 129 -24.77 9.97 13.72
CA GLY A 129 -24.78 10.14 12.27
C GLY A 129 -24.39 8.89 11.47
N ARG A 130 -24.30 7.70 12.10
CA ARG A 130 -23.82 6.45 11.48
C ARG A 130 -22.48 6.61 10.77
N CYS A 131 -21.62 7.50 11.29
CA CYS A 131 -20.35 7.88 10.66
C CYS A 131 -20.48 8.29 9.19
N SER A 132 -21.64 8.81 8.78
CA SER A 132 -21.97 9.17 7.40
C SER A 132 -21.70 8.04 6.39
N GLY A 133 -21.66 6.78 6.84
CA GLY A 133 -21.21 5.63 6.05
C GLY A 133 -19.73 5.64 5.63
N ARG A 134 -18.92 6.60 6.10
CA ARG A 134 -17.53 6.85 5.65
C ARG A 134 -16.51 6.53 6.73
N GLY A 135 -16.81 5.56 7.58
CA GLY A 135 -15.97 5.16 8.70
C GLY A 135 -16.57 3.99 9.46
N VAL A 136 -15.85 3.53 10.49
CA VAL A 136 -16.30 2.47 11.39
C VAL A 136 -16.63 3.03 12.76
N CYS A 137 -17.52 2.35 13.50
CA CYS A 137 -17.88 2.72 14.87
C CYS A 137 -17.06 1.87 15.86
N PHE A 138 -16.18 2.52 16.61
CA PHE A 138 -15.18 1.85 17.44
C PHE A 138 -15.05 2.53 18.80
N ARG A 139 -14.80 1.76 19.86
CA ARG A 139 -14.54 2.26 21.21
C ARG A 139 -13.17 1.79 21.67
N TRP A 140 -12.27 2.74 21.93
CA TRP A 140 -11.00 2.45 22.59
C TRP A 140 -11.23 2.11 24.07
N GLU A 141 -10.30 1.39 24.69
CA GLU A 141 -10.44 0.90 26.07
C GLU A 141 -10.63 2.05 27.07
N HIS A 142 -9.91 3.14 26.85
CA HIS A 142 -9.94 4.35 27.69
C HIS A 142 -11.14 5.26 27.39
N GLU A 143 -12.01 4.89 26.44
CA GLU A 143 -13.17 5.69 26.07
C GLU A 143 -14.46 5.12 26.65
N GLN A 144 -15.32 6.02 27.13
CA GLN A 144 -16.63 5.67 27.69
C GLN A 144 -17.63 5.28 26.60
N PHE A 145 -17.57 5.93 25.43
CA PHE A 145 -18.54 5.75 24.34
C PHE A 145 -17.81 5.48 23.02
N PRO A 146 -18.41 4.71 22.10
CA PRO A 146 -17.85 4.53 20.77
C PRO A 146 -17.88 5.84 19.97
N ARG A 147 -16.89 6.01 19.09
CA ARG A 147 -16.77 7.15 18.17
C ARG A 147 -16.51 6.68 16.74
N CYS A 148 -16.76 7.57 15.79
CA CYS A 148 -16.43 7.30 14.41
C CYS A 148 -14.93 7.36 14.17
N MET A 149 -14.39 6.31 13.56
CA MET A 149 -13.07 6.28 12.98
C MET A 149 -13.21 6.42 11.46
N CYS A 150 -12.89 7.60 10.95
CA CYS A 150 -13.13 7.94 9.55
C CYS A 150 -12.20 7.19 8.59
N ALA A 151 -12.73 6.83 7.43
CA ALA A 151 -11.93 6.37 6.30
C ALA A 151 -11.04 7.51 5.79
N LYS A 152 -9.94 7.17 5.10
CA LYS A 152 -8.99 8.18 4.57
C LYS A 152 -9.73 9.13 3.63
N GLY A 153 -9.43 10.42 3.75
CA GLY A 153 -10.08 11.47 2.99
C GLY A 153 -11.42 11.92 3.56
N TYR A 154 -11.76 11.49 4.78
CA TYR A 154 -12.91 11.98 5.53
C TYR A 154 -12.50 12.33 6.96
N ASN A 155 -13.14 13.36 7.50
CA ASN A 155 -12.88 13.82 8.86
C ASN A 155 -14.16 14.38 9.52
N GLY A 156 -14.00 14.92 10.73
CA GLY A 156 -15.10 15.33 11.59
C GLY A 156 -15.64 14.19 12.45
N THR A 157 -16.45 14.54 13.45
CA THR A 157 -16.97 13.59 14.45
C THR A 157 -17.90 12.53 13.87
N GLU A 158 -18.51 12.81 12.72
CA GLU A 158 -19.43 11.91 12.01
C GLU A 158 -18.89 11.50 10.61
N CYS A 159 -17.63 11.82 10.28
CA CYS A 159 -17.01 11.54 8.97
C CYS A 159 -17.76 12.12 7.76
N ALA A 160 -18.55 13.18 7.97
CA ALA A 160 -19.36 13.82 6.93
C ALA A 160 -18.51 14.66 5.96
N THR A 161 -17.45 15.28 6.49
CA THR A 161 -16.61 16.23 5.76
C THR A 161 -15.53 15.50 4.98
N ALA A 162 -15.34 15.88 3.71
CA ALA A 162 -14.21 15.41 2.93
C ALA A 162 -12.95 16.14 3.41
N ASP A 163 -11.92 15.38 3.71
CA ASP A 163 -10.58 15.90 3.94
C ASP A 163 -9.88 15.93 2.58
N VAL A 164 -9.44 17.09 2.12
CA VAL A 164 -8.75 17.25 0.82
C VAL A 164 -7.27 17.60 0.99
N GLU A 165 -6.90 18.20 2.12
CA GLU A 165 -5.53 18.69 2.39
C GLU A 165 -4.61 17.53 2.80
N GLU A 166 -5.10 16.60 3.62
CA GLU A 166 -4.31 15.42 4.04
C GLU A 166 -4.53 14.19 3.15
N ALA A 167 -5.45 14.26 2.20
CA ALA A 167 -6.01 13.05 1.63
C ALA A 167 -5.22 12.52 0.46
N CYS A 168 -4.90 13.36 -0.53
CA CYS A 168 -4.35 12.86 -1.78
C CYS A 168 -2.88 12.52 -1.67
N TRP A 169 -2.60 11.20 -1.71
CA TRP A 169 -1.24 10.68 -1.59
C TRP A 169 -0.31 11.35 -2.59
N PHE A 170 0.71 12.02 -2.05
CA PHE A 170 1.82 12.66 -2.77
C PHE A 170 1.46 13.83 -3.71
N ALA A 171 0.18 14.03 -4.06
CA ALA A 171 -0.28 15.06 -4.99
C ALA A 171 -1.59 15.71 -4.50
N PRO A 172 -1.53 16.61 -3.50
CA PRO A 172 -2.72 17.18 -2.86
C PRO A 172 -3.72 17.84 -3.82
N ASP A 173 -3.23 18.48 -4.89
CA ASP A 173 -4.03 19.18 -5.90
C ASP A 173 -4.32 18.34 -7.16
N CYS A 174 -3.86 17.09 -7.20
CA CYS A 174 -3.93 16.23 -8.37
C CYS A 174 -3.44 16.91 -9.66
N GLY A 175 -2.40 17.75 -9.53
CA GLY A 175 -1.83 18.53 -10.62
C GLY A 175 -2.82 19.47 -11.30
N GLY A 176 -3.90 19.88 -10.61
CA GLY A 176 -4.98 20.69 -11.15
C GLY A 176 -5.82 19.99 -12.23
N ARG A 177 -5.62 18.68 -12.42
CA ARG A 177 -6.18 17.86 -13.52
C ARG A 177 -7.06 16.71 -13.03
N GLY A 178 -7.37 16.69 -11.75
CA GLY A 178 -8.25 15.70 -11.15
C GLY A 178 -8.97 16.26 -9.92
N THR A 179 -9.73 15.39 -9.27
CA THR A 179 -10.35 15.66 -7.97
C THR A 179 -9.88 14.62 -6.96
N CYS A 180 -9.58 15.08 -5.74
CA CYS A 180 -9.25 14.16 -4.66
C CYS A 180 -10.49 13.45 -4.13
N LYS A 181 -10.49 12.12 -4.07
CA LYS A 181 -11.55 11.34 -3.45
C LYS A 181 -10.96 10.10 -2.77
N GLY A 182 -11.30 9.90 -1.49
CA GLY A 182 -10.82 8.76 -0.70
C GLY A 182 -9.29 8.70 -0.56
N GLY A 183 -8.63 9.85 -0.69
CA GLY A 183 -7.19 9.99 -0.72
C GLY A 183 -6.50 9.73 -2.06
N PHE A 184 -7.27 9.67 -3.15
CA PHE A 184 -6.76 9.39 -4.49
C PHE A 184 -7.13 10.45 -5.50
N CYS A 185 -6.25 10.66 -6.46
CA CYS A 185 -6.53 11.51 -7.59
C CYS A 185 -7.38 10.79 -8.62
N HIS A 186 -8.60 11.27 -8.80
CA HIS A 186 -9.47 10.88 -9.90
C HIS A 186 -9.25 11.85 -11.07
N CYS A 187 -8.46 11.41 -12.04
CA CYS A 187 -8.04 12.24 -13.17
C CYS A 187 -9.19 12.53 -14.15
N ARG A 188 -9.17 13.73 -14.74
CA ARG A 188 -10.03 14.06 -15.87
C ARG A 188 -9.63 13.22 -17.10
N PRO A 189 -10.56 12.95 -18.04
CA PRO A 189 -10.26 12.21 -19.26
C PRO A 189 -9.03 12.77 -19.99
N GLY A 190 -8.16 11.88 -20.45
CA GLY A 190 -6.89 12.23 -21.10
C GLY A 190 -5.70 12.40 -20.14
N TYR A 191 -5.93 12.36 -18.82
CA TYR A 191 -4.87 12.39 -17.81
C TYR A 191 -4.83 11.12 -16.96
N TRP A 192 -3.65 10.73 -16.50
CA TRP A 192 -3.46 9.55 -15.65
C TRP A 192 -2.20 9.64 -14.76
N GLY A 193 -1.95 8.57 -14.00
CA GLY A 193 -0.87 8.47 -13.03
C GLY A 193 -1.28 8.98 -11.65
N THR A 194 -0.44 8.74 -10.64
CA THR A 194 -0.75 8.97 -9.21
C THR A 194 -1.20 10.40 -8.89
N GLY A 195 -0.66 11.40 -9.59
CA GLY A 195 -1.04 12.81 -9.43
C GLY A 195 -1.70 13.44 -10.67
N CYS A 196 -2.20 12.66 -11.63
CA CYS A 196 -2.79 13.17 -12.88
C CYS A 196 -1.86 14.06 -13.73
N HIS A 197 -0.54 13.95 -13.54
CA HIS A 197 0.43 14.78 -14.25
C HIS A 197 0.64 14.32 -15.70
N ARG A 198 0.32 13.07 -16.03
CA ARG A 198 0.57 12.50 -17.36
C ARG A 198 -0.54 12.83 -18.34
N ALA A 199 -0.18 13.17 -19.56
CA ALA A 199 -1.12 13.43 -20.65
C ALA A 199 -0.73 12.75 -21.97
N GLN A 200 0.49 12.22 -22.07
CA GLN A 200 1.01 11.62 -23.29
C GLN A 200 1.54 10.20 -23.07
N GLY A 201 1.05 9.28 -23.91
CA GLY A 201 1.58 7.93 -24.01
C GLY A 201 2.72 7.90 -25.03
N TYR A 202 3.88 7.42 -24.62
CA TYR A 202 5.02 7.25 -25.51
C TYR A 202 5.00 5.83 -26.07
N LEU A 203 4.25 5.65 -27.17
CA LEU A 203 4.41 4.47 -28.00
C LEU A 203 5.75 4.56 -28.69
N VAL A 204 6.46 3.43 -28.77
CA VAL A 204 7.66 3.35 -29.59
C VAL A 204 7.24 3.55 -31.03
N GLN A 205 7.53 4.71 -31.61
CA GLN A 205 7.68 4.75 -33.06
C GLN A 205 8.88 3.88 -33.38
N ARG A 206 8.63 2.67 -33.89
CA ARG A 206 9.67 1.89 -34.56
C ARG A 206 10.26 2.79 -35.63
N SER A 207 11.46 3.29 -35.41
CA SER A 207 12.23 3.98 -36.43
C SER A 207 12.69 2.94 -37.45
N GLY A 208 11.79 2.53 -38.33
CA GLY A 208 12.08 1.65 -39.47
C GLY A 208 11.08 0.52 -39.72
N PRO A 209 11.19 -0.14 -40.88
CA PRO A 209 10.41 -1.33 -41.20
C PRO A 209 10.60 -2.42 -40.12
N PRO A 210 9.59 -3.29 -39.88
CA PRO A 210 9.68 -4.33 -38.87
C PRO A 210 10.94 -5.19 -39.11
N PRO A 211 11.77 -5.43 -38.08
CA PRO A 211 12.94 -6.29 -38.23
C PRO A 211 12.50 -7.71 -38.66
N PRO A 212 13.36 -8.47 -39.37
CA PRO A 212 13.12 -9.87 -39.64
C PRO A 212 12.79 -10.63 -38.34
N PRO A 213 11.97 -11.70 -38.37
CA PRO A 213 11.59 -12.47 -37.18
C PRO A 213 12.77 -13.05 -36.38
N THR A 214 13.99 -12.99 -36.93
CA THR A 214 15.24 -13.45 -36.34
C THR A 214 16.01 -12.37 -35.58
N GLN A 215 15.57 -11.11 -35.58
CA GLN A 215 16.27 -10.01 -34.88
C GLN A 215 15.45 -9.45 -33.72
N PRO A 216 16.06 -9.27 -32.53
CA PRO A 216 15.41 -8.59 -31.42
C PRO A 216 15.08 -7.13 -31.79
N PRO A 217 14.02 -6.53 -31.22
CA PRO A 217 13.69 -5.15 -31.48
C PRO A 217 14.85 -4.23 -31.08
N VAL A 218 15.32 -3.38 -32.01
CA VAL A 218 16.25 -2.29 -31.71
C VAL A 218 15.42 -1.10 -31.24
N TRP A 219 15.64 -0.67 -30.01
CA TRP A 219 14.92 0.47 -29.44
C TRP A 219 15.79 1.73 -29.46
N PRO A 220 15.22 2.92 -29.74
CA PRO A 220 15.98 4.17 -29.74
C PRO A 220 16.43 4.51 -28.31
N ASP A 221 17.72 4.80 -28.15
CA ASP A 221 18.27 5.34 -26.92
C ASP A 221 18.32 6.87 -27.01
N LEU A 222 17.41 7.56 -26.30
CA LEU A 222 17.29 9.01 -26.33
C LEU A 222 17.92 9.68 -25.11
N ARG A 223 18.72 8.94 -24.33
CA ARG A 223 19.32 9.44 -23.09
C ARG A 223 20.29 10.57 -23.39
N SER A 224 20.18 11.65 -22.61
CA SER A 224 21.17 12.71 -22.61
C SER A 224 22.38 12.31 -21.75
N PRO A 225 23.63 12.58 -22.20
CA PRO A 225 24.83 12.38 -21.39
C PRO A 225 25.02 13.48 -20.33
N THR A 226 24.35 14.64 -20.47
CA THR A 226 24.55 15.82 -19.60
C THR A 226 23.31 16.19 -18.78
N GLN A 227 22.16 15.59 -19.08
CA GLN A 227 20.92 15.82 -18.34
C GLN A 227 20.42 14.52 -17.74
N LEU A 228 20.32 14.48 -16.42
CA LEU A 228 19.72 13.36 -15.71
C LEU A 228 18.21 13.38 -15.94
N LYS A 229 17.68 12.29 -16.49
CA LYS A 229 16.25 12.03 -16.64
C LYS A 229 15.82 10.80 -15.86
N ILE A 230 14.74 10.95 -15.08
CA ILE A 230 14.16 9.87 -14.27
C ILE A 230 12.73 9.63 -14.73
N TYR A 231 12.45 8.40 -15.15
CA TYR A 231 11.08 7.96 -15.44
C TYR A 231 10.51 7.21 -14.23
N MET A 232 9.26 7.48 -13.87
CA MET A 232 8.54 6.73 -12.84
C MET A 232 7.53 5.80 -13.46
N TYR A 233 7.48 4.55 -12.99
CA TYR A 233 6.40 3.64 -13.35
C TYR A 233 5.06 4.05 -12.74
N ASP A 234 4.01 4.04 -13.56
CA ASP A 234 2.63 4.11 -13.07
C ASP A 234 2.16 2.70 -12.72
N LEU A 235 2.29 2.33 -11.45
CA LEU A 235 1.84 1.04 -10.94
C LEU A 235 0.36 1.12 -10.55
N PRO A 236 -0.50 0.16 -10.97
CA PRO A 236 -1.90 0.18 -10.58
C PRO A 236 -2.08 -0.08 -9.08
N TRP A 237 -3.28 0.21 -8.57
CA TRP A 237 -3.56 0.22 -7.12
C TRP A 237 -3.46 -1.17 -6.46
N ASP A 238 -3.73 -2.22 -7.23
CA ASP A 238 -3.55 -3.60 -6.81
C ASP A 238 -2.07 -4.00 -6.82
N VAL A 239 -1.20 -3.12 -7.35
CA VAL A 239 0.25 -3.30 -7.41
C VAL A 239 1.04 -2.66 -6.31
N ALA A 240 1.19 -1.35 -6.35
CA ALA A 240 2.00 -0.66 -5.37
C ALA A 240 1.25 0.60 -4.99
N PHE A 241 0.59 0.52 -3.85
CA PHE A 241 -0.39 1.53 -3.49
C PHE A 241 -0.45 1.74 -1.98
N PRO A 242 -0.52 3.00 -1.51
CA PRO A 242 -0.60 3.30 -0.10
C PRO A 242 -1.95 2.87 0.49
N GLY A 243 -1.95 1.73 1.17
CA GLY A 243 -3.10 1.21 1.91
C GLY A 243 -3.20 1.78 3.33
N ALA A 244 -4.42 1.79 3.87
CA ALA A 244 -4.63 2.02 5.30
C ALA A 244 -3.84 0.99 6.12
N TYR A 245 -3.09 1.45 7.12
CA TYR A 245 -2.40 0.53 8.03
C TYR A 245 -3.42 -0.19 8.90
N ASN A 246 -4.38 0.56 9.43
CA ASN A 246 -5.58 0.05 10.09
C ASN A 246 -6.75 1.00 9.85
N ASP A 247 -7.95 0.62 10.31
CA ASP A 247 -9.11 1.51 10.31
C ASP A 247 -8.74 2.84 10.99
N GLY A 248 -9.06 3.97 10.36
CA GLY A 248 -8.70 5.30 10.85
C GLY A 248 -7.19 5.60 10.93
N MET A 249 -6.30 4.64 10.63
CA MET A 249 -4.86 4.78 10.77
C MET A 249 -4.19 4.67 9.41
N PHE A 250 -3.89 5.84 8.84
CA PHE A 250 -3.27 5.97 7.53
C PHE A 250 -1.86 6.53 7.61
N GLY A 251 -1.51 7.15 8.75
CA GLY A 251 -0.18 7.67 9.00
C GLY A 251 0.88 6.57 9.04
N ARG A 252 2.12 6.99 8.84
CA ARG A 252 3.33 6.21 9.07
C ARG A 252 4.19 6.99 10.06
N ASP A 253 5.04 6.29 10.81
CA ASP A 253 6.02 6.97 11.65
C ASP A 253 6.81 7.93 10.73
N PRO A 254 6.77 9.25 11.00
CA PRO A 254 7.31 10.22 10.07
C PRO A 254 8.79 10.03 9.77
N MET A 255 9.54 9.40 10.69
CA MET A 255 10.96 9.11 10.51
C MET A 255 11.27 8.34 9.22
N TYR A 256 10.32 7.52 8.74
CA TYR A 256 10.48 6.67 7.55
C TYR A 256 9.89 7.23 6.26
N LYS A 257 9.40 8.48 6.27
CA LYS A 257 8.63 9.10 5.17
C LYS A 257 9.47 9.73 4.06
N ALA A 258 10.77 9.46 3.97
CA ALA A 258 11.60 10.07 2.93
C ALA A 258 11.12 9.77 1.50
N TYR A 259 10.50 8.61 1.28
CA TYR A 259 9.88 8.29 -0.02
C TYR A 259 8.62 9.14 -0.30
N GLU A 260 7.89 9.57 0.74
CA GLU A 260 6.72 10.45 0.60
C GLU A 260 7.16 11.84 0.17
N LEU A 261 8.20 12.38 0.82
CA LEU A 261 8.79 13.67 0.44
C LEU A 261 9.39 13.61 -0.97
N PHE A 262 10.14 12.55 -1.28
CA PHE A 262 10.65 12.34 -2.64
C PHE A 262 9.51 12.38 -3.65
N MET A 263 8.42 11.64 -3.41
CA MET A 263 7.26 11.63 -4.30
C MET A 263 6.61 13.02 -4.45
N GLU A 264 6.43 13.75 -3.36
CA GLU A 264 5.80 15.07 -3.38
C GLU A 264 6.59 16.07 -4.26
N TYR A 265 7.92 16.13 -4.10
CA TYR A 265 8.76 16.98 -4.92
C TYR A 265 8.90 16.45 -6.34
N PHE A 266 9.10 15.14 -6.48
CA PHE A 266 9.34 14.50 -7.77
C PHE A 266 8.14 14.62 -8.70
N LEU A 267 6.90 14.54 -8.21
CA LEU A 267 5.70 14.72 -9.05
C LEU A 267 5.54 16.14 -9.60
N LYS A 268 6.11 17.14 -8.91
CA LYS A 268 6.09 18.56 -9.32
C LYS A 268 7.31 18.95 -10.18
N ASP A 269 8.33 18.10 -10.23
CA ASP A 269 9.54 18.35 -11.00
C ASP A 269 9.29 18.22 -12.51
N ASN A 270 9.78 19.21 -13.28
CA ASN A 270 9.73 19.25 -14.73
C ASN A 270 11.12 19.26 -15.38
N VAL A 271 12.19 19.23 -14.59
CA VAL A 271 13.58 19.25 -15.06
C VAL A 271 14.15 17.85 -15.13
N THR A 272 14.10 17.09 -14.03
CA THR A 272 14.72 15.76 -13.91
C THR A 272 13.72 14.65 -14.23
N ARG A 273 12.48 14.78 -13.75
CA ARG A 273 11.40 13.86 -14.10
C ARG A 273 11.08 13.94 -15.60
N THR A 274 10.81 12.77 -16.20
CA THR A 274 10.34 12.67 -17.58
C THR A 274 9.12 11.78 -17.71
N GLU A 275 8.24 12.11 -18.66
CA GLU A 275 7.15 11.24 -19.08
C GLU A 275 7.57 10.26 -20.20
N ASN A 276 8.70 10.53 -20.85
CA ASN A 276 9.25 9.71 -21.92
C ASN A 276 10.26 8.71 -21.34
N PRO A 277 9.95 7.40 -21.30
CA PRO A 277 10.88 6.42 -20.73
C PRO A 277 12.13 6.20 -21.60
N TRP A 278 12.15 6.64 -22.86
CA TRP A 278 13.28 6.43 -23.78
C TRP A 278 14.46 7.39 -23.53
N GLU A 279 14.20 8.55 -22.93
CA GLU A 279 15.27 9.48 -22.52
C GLU A 279 15.75 9.23 -21.08
N ALA A 280 15.11 8.32 -20.35
CA ALA A 280 15.38 8.09 -18.94
C ALA A 280 16.72 7.38 -18.71
N ASN A 281 17.57 8.01 -17.88
CA ASN A 281 18.81 7.42 -17.38
C ASN A 281 18.54 6.49 -16.19
N LEU A 282 17.52 6.82 -15.37
CA LEU A 282 17.09 6.02 -14.23
C LEU A 282 15.56 5.82 -14.23
N PHE A 283 15.14 4.72 -13.60
CA PHE A 283 13.75 4.34 -13.44
C PHE A 283 13.40 4.28 -11.95
N TYR A 284 12.54 5.18 -11.52
CA TYR A 284 11.97 5.12 -10.20
C TYR A 284 10.81 4.11 -10.16
N VAL A 285 10.90 3.16 -9.23
CA VAL A 285 9.84 2.20 -8.95
C VAL A 285 9.15 2.56 -7.64
N PRO A 286 7.92 3.11 -7.67
CA PRO A 286 7.19 3.49 -6.47
C PRO A 286 6.61 2.24 -5.80
N LEU A 287 7.47 1.37 -5.25
CA LEU A 287 7.04 0.15 -4.56
C LEU A 287 6.27 0.44 -3.27
N LEU A 288 6.53 1.60 -2.65
CA LEU A 288 5.88 2.06 -1.42
C LEU A 288 5.95 1.01 -0.29
N LEU A 289 7.07 0.31 -0.19
CA LEU A 289 7.22 -0.89 0.63
C LEU A 289 6.83 -0.67 2.10
N TYR A 290 7.09 0.50 2.68
CA TYR A 290 6.72 0.80 4.07
C TYR A 290 5.21 0.70 4.32
N PHE A 291 4.36 0.94 3.31
CA PHE A 291 2.91 0.70 3.43
C PHE A 291 2.55 -0.76 3.61
N TYR A 292 3.37 -1.64 3.05
CA TYR A 292 3.17 -3.07 2.99
C TYR A 292 3.85 -3.81 4.13
N ILE A 293 5.06 -3.42 4.53
CA ILE A 293 5.87 -4.23 5.46
C ILE A 293 6.18 -3.52 6.78
N GLY A 294 5.74 -2.26 6.92
CA GLY A 294 6.08 -1.43 8.07
C GLY A 294 7.59 -1.34 8.26
N ASN A 295 8.03 -1.40 9.52
CA ASN A 295 9.43 -1.20 9.88
C ASN A 295 10.33 -2.43 9.58
N VAL A 296 9.90 -3.64 9.96
CA VAL A 296 10.81 -4.80 10.11
C VAL A 296 10.32 -6.12 9.49
N ARG A 297 9.24 -6.09 8.68
CA ARG A 297 8.69 -7.30 8.05
C ARG A 297 9.35 -7.61 6.71
N ASP A 298 9.11 -8.83 6.22
CA ASP A 298 9.68 -9.34 4.98
C ASP A 298 9.21 -8.57 3.74
N ALA A 299 10.14 -7.87 3.07
CA ALA A 299 9.91 -7.11 1.85
C ALA A 299 9.83 -7.96 0.58
N VAL A 300 10.26 -9.22 0.63
CA VAL A 300 10.51 -10.05 -0.56
C VAL A 300 9.26 -10.26 -1.40
N PRO A 301 8.10 -10.64 -0.83
CA PRO A 301 6.92 -10.94 -1.64
C PRO A 301 6.46 -9.73 -2.45
N GLN A 302 6.34 -8.55 -1.81
CA GLN A 302 5.89 -7.33 -2.47
C GLN A 302 6.88 -6.87 -3.54
N THR A 303 8.18 -6.91 -3.21
CA THR A 303 9.26 -6.50 -4.12
C THR A 303 9.28 -7.39 -5.37
N ALA A 304 9.31 -8.72 -5.19
CA ALA A 304 9.36 -9.67 -6.30
C ALA A 304 8.12 -9.56 -7.20
N TRP A 305 6.95 -9.43 -6.60
CA TRP A 305 5.69 -9.39 -7.33
C TRP A 305 5.54 -8.10 -8.15
N ALA A 306 5.87 -6.94 -7.58
CA ALA A 306 5.84 -5.67 -8.32
C ALA A 306 6.86 -5.63 -9.46
N ILE A 307 8.07 -6.17 -9.25
CA ILE A 307 9.08 -6.32 -10.30
C ILE A 307 8.57 -7.24 -11.41
N ALA A 308 7.96 -8.38 -11.07
CA ALA A 308 7.36 -9.29 -12.06
C ALA A 308 6.26 -8.60 -12.88
N HIS A 309 5.41 -7.80 -12.23
CA HIS A 309 4.40 -6.99 -12.92
C HIS A 309 5.07 -6.02 -13.90
N ILE A 310 6.11 -5.29 -13.47
CA ILE A 310 6.83 -4.34 -14.33
C ILE A 310 7.40 -5.03 -15.57
N ARG A 311 8.09 -6.15 -15.38
CA ARG A 311 8.67 -6.95 -16.47
C ARG A 311 7.62 -7.44 -17.46
N SER A 312 6.40 -7.73 -16.99
CA SER A 312 5.30 -8.18 -17.84
C SER A 312 4.68 -7.07 -18.71
N LYS A 313 4.91 -5.79 -18.36
CA LYS A 313 4.23 -4.64 -18.97
C LYS A 313 5.18 -3.71 -19.71
N TRP A 314 6.44 -3.62 -19.29
CA TRP A 314 7.42 -2.69 -19.85
C TRP A 314 8.77 -3.35 -20.15
N PRO A 315 9.45 -2.96 -21.24
CA PRO A 315 10.72 -3.57 -21.63
C PRO A 315 11.93 -3.08 -20.81
N PHE A 316 11.79 -1.99 -20.07
CA PHE A 316 12.92 -1.25 -19.51
C PHE A 316 13.64 -1.97 -18.38
N TRP A 317 12.94 -2.79 -17.59
CA TRP A 317 13.59 -3.58 -16.54
C TRP A 317 14.60 -4.57 -17.14
N ASP A 318 14.20 -5.29 -18.18
CA ASP A 318 15.04 -6.31 -18.81
C ASP A 318 16.22 -5.75 -19.59
N ARG A 319 16.08 -4.50 -20.08
CA ARG A 319 17.17 -3.79 -20.77
C ARG A 319 18.46 -3.74 -19.94
N SER A 320 18.35 -3.54 -18.63
CA SER A 320 19.48 -3.40 -17.71
C SER A 320 19.57 -4.53 -16.67
N GLY A 321 18.58 -5.43 -16.64
CA GLY A 321 18.40 -6.36 -15.53
C GLY A 321 18.06 -5.66 -14.20
N GLY A 322 17.49 -4.46 -14.25
CA GLY A 322 17.16 -3.63 -13.09
C GLY A 322 18.25 -2.63 -12.67
N ARG A 323 19.44 -2.63 -13.29
CA ARG A 323 20.60 -1.87 -12.79
C ARG A 323 20.43 -0.35 -12.85
N ASP A 324 19.50 0.13 -13.69
CA ASP A 324 19.10 1.54 -13.79
C ASP A 324 17.76 1.81 -13.06
N HIS A 325 17.31 0.90 -12.20
CA HIS A 325 16.09 1.04 -11.40
C HIS A 325 16.42 1.34 -9.95
N PHE A 326 15.59 2.15 -9.31
CA PHE A 326 15.68 2.39 -7.88
C PHE A 326 14.34 2.44 -7.17
N TYR A 327 14.34 2.08 -5.89
CA TYR A 327 13.19 2.17 -5.00
C TYR A 327 13.62 2.38 -3.54
N PHE A 328 12.68 2.87 -2.73
CA PHE A 328 12.90 3.13 -1.31
C PHE A 328 12.63 1.90 -0.44
N MET A 329 13.50 1.67 0.54
CA MET A 329 13.36 0.70 1.63
C MET A 329 13.77 1.38 2.94
N THR A 330 12.86 2.19 3.49
CA THR A 330 13.19 3.12 4.59
C THR A 330 13.19 2.47 5.97
N GLY A 331 12.56 1.31 6.17
CA GLY A 331 12.52 0.63 7.47
C GLY A 331 13.91 0.29 8.05
N ASP A 332 13.97 0.01 9.34
CA ASP A 332 15.19 -0.23 10.12
C ASP A 332 16.07 -1.33 9.54
N ARG A 333 15.44 -2.36 8.98
CA ARG A 333 16.12 -3.50 8.35
C ARG A 333 16.40 -3.29 6.87
N GLY A 334 15.96 -2.19 6.29
CA GLY A 334 16.21 -1.82 4.89
C GLY A 334 16.15 -3.03 3.95
N THR A 335 17.27 -3.30 3.28
CA THR A 335 17.37 -4.39 2.30
C THR A 335 17.85 -5.73 2.88
N CYS A 336 18.06 -5.83 4.21
CA CYS A 336 18.47 -7.09 4.86
C CYS A 336 17.51 -8.25 4.56
N HIS A 337 16.23 -7.97 4.36
CA HIS A 337 15.22 -8.97 4.03
C HIS A 337 15.36 -9.55 2.61
N LEU A 338 15.93 -8.78 1.68
CA LEU A 338 15.98 -9.19 0.28
C LEU A 338 17.01 -10.31 0.07
N PRO A 339 16.72 -11.36 -0.74
CA PRO A 339 17.68 -12.34 -1.24
C PRO A 339 18.66 -11.70 -2.23
N ARG A 340 19.82 -12.36 -2.45
CA ARG A 340 20.93 -11.78 -3.20
C ARG A 340 20.49 -11.31 -4.57
N GLN A 341 19.68 -12.16 -5.22
CA GLN A 341 19.10 -11.90 -6.52
C GLN A 341 18.32 -10.59 -6.58
N LEU A 342 17.51 -10.25 -5.57
CA LEU A 342 16.76 -8.99 -5.55
C LEU A 342 17.63 -7.81 -5.12
N GLN A 343 18.58 -8.03 -4.19
CA GLN A 343 19.53 -6.98 -3.85
C GLN A 343 20.40 -6.57 -5.05
N ASP A 344 20.83 -7.51 -5.89
CA ASP A 344 21.75 -7.24 -7.00
C ASP A 344 21.12 -6.49 -8.17
N GLN A 345 19.80 -6.61 -8.33
CA GLN A 345 19.12 -6.10 -9.52
C GLN A 345 19.05 -4.58 -9.53
N ALA A 346 18.64 -3.95 -8.43
CA ALA A 346 18.30 -2.52 -8.39
C ALA A 346 19.11 -1.72 -7.35
N ILE A 347 19.12 -0.41 -7.51
CA ILE A 347 19.61 0.56 -6.53
C ILE A 347 18.56 0.68 -5.42
N LYS A 348 18.97 0.55 -4.15
CA LYS A 348 18.06 0.79 -3.03
C LYS A 348 18.39 2.10 -2.35
N VAL A 349 17.35 2.84 -2.01
CA VAL A 349 17.44 4.05 -1.19
C VAL A 349 16.95 3.70 0.21
N VAL A 350 17.84 3.76 1.21
CA VAL A 350 17.59 3.26 2.57
C VAL A 350 17.89 4.31 3.64
N HIS A 351 17.35 4.14 4.85
CA HIS A 351 17.77 4.95 6.00
C HIS A 351 19.01 4.42 6.71
N TRP A 352 19.18 3.10 6.73
CA TRP A 352 20.25 2.47 7.49
C TRP A 352 21.21 1.74 6.57
N GLY A 353 22.43 2.27 6.47
CA GLY A 353 23.53 1.69 5.70
C GLY A 353 24.25 0.57 6.44
N MET A 354 23.55 -0.48 6.86
CA MET A 354 24.17 -1.63 7.54
C MET A 354 25.12 -2.41 6.61
N GLN A 355 26.43 -2.17 6.77
CA GLN A 355 27.48 -2.67 5.88
C GLN A 355 28.05 -4.04 6.29
N ARG A 356 27.71 -4.53 7.49
CA ARG A 356 28.26 -5.76 8.03
C ARG A 356 27.50 -6.98 7.48
N ALA A 357 28.21 -8.01 7.04
CA ALA A 357 27.64 -9.32 6.74
C ALA A 357 27.49 -10.16 8.04
N HIS A 358 26.70 -11.21 7.97
CA HIS A 358 26.42 -12.13 9.09
C HIS A 358 25.82 -11.41 10.30
N ILE A 359 24.87 -10.50 10.04
CA ILE A 359 24.13 -9.82 11.09
C ILE A 359 23.21 -10.83 11.77
N ASP A 360 23.38 -10.98 13.08
CA ASP A 360 22.50 -11.82 13.88
C ASP A 360 21.33 -11.01 14.42
N TRP A 361 20.23 -10.97 13.65
CA TRP A 361 19.00 -10.27 14.03
C TRP A 361 17.78 -11.16 13.79
N ILE A 362 16.78 -11.04 14.66
CA ILE A 362 15.57 -11.86 14.69
C ILE A 362 14.78 -11.71 13.38
N GLY A 363 14.46 -12.82 12.71
CA GLY A 363 13.63 -12.82 11.50
C GLY A 363 14.35 -12.33 10.23
N LEU A 364 15.68 -12.33 10.23
CA LEU A 364 16.48 -12.22 9.01
C LEU A 364 16.94 -13.61 8.59
N ASP A 365 16.31 -14.14 7.54
CA ASP A 365 16.70 -15.41 6.92
C ASP A 365 18.01 -15.25 6.13
N ASN A 366 18.29 -14.04 5.66
CA ASN A 366 19.43 -13.76 4.82
C ASN A 366 20.52 -13.01 5.57
N LYS A 367 21.57 -13.75 5.95
CA LYS A 367 22.68 -13.24 6.75
C LYS A 367 23.99 -13.16 5.97
N ASP A 368 24.07 -13.67 4.75
CA ASP A 368 25.37 -13.91 4.10
C ASP A 368 26.07 -12.64 3.58
N TYR A 369 25.40 -11.49 3.62
CA TYR A 369 25.95 -10.24 3.10
C TYR A 369 25.42 -9.01 3.84
N ALA A 370 26.01 -7.85 3.52
CA ALA A 370 25.58 -6.56 4.00
C ALA A 370 24.18 -6.17 3.52
N CYS A 371 23.42 -5.45 4.34
CA CYS A 371 22.08 -4.96 3.99
C CYS A 371 22.08 -3.84 2.96
N ILE A 372 23.26 -3.40 2.50
CA ILE A 372 23.43 -2.49 1.39
C ILE A 372 24.64 -2.92 0.56
N GLN A 373 24.64 -2.57 -0.72
CA GLN A 373 25.81 -2.69 -1.57
C GLN A 373 26.48 -1.33 -1.71
N LEU A 374 27.64 -1.23 -1.07
CA LEU A 374 28.54 -0.08 -1.17
C LEU A 374 28.85 0.18 -2.66
N LYS A 375 28.80 1.46 -3.05
CA LYS A 375 28.97 1.98 -4.42
C LYS A 375 27.75 1.86 -5.35
N ARG A 376 26.64 1.26 -4.90
CA ARG A 376 25.38 1.26 -5.67
C ARG A 376 24.22 1.86 -4.90
N ASP A 377 24.02 1.41 -3.66
CA ASP A 377 22.86 1.80 -2.86
C ASP A 377 23.10 3.16 -2.18
N LEU A 378 22.01 3.90 -1.94
CA LEU A 378 22.03 5.24 -1.37
C LEU A 378 21.48 5.20 0.05
N VAL A 379 22.21 5.82 0.98
CA VAL A 379 21.74 6.04 2.35
C VAL A 379 21.26 7.48 2.44
N VAL A 380 19.99 7.67 2.77
CA VAL A 380 19.38 8.99 2.99
C VAL A 380 19.00 9.12 4.46
N PRO A 381 19.15 10.30 5.07
CA PRO A 381 18.84 10.46 6.48
C PRO A 381 17.35 10.18 6.75
N PRO A 382 17.02 9.59 7.91
CA PRO A 382 15.64 9.55 8.38
C PRO A 382 15.10 10.96 8.54
N ILE A 383 13.78 11.13 8.41
CA ILE A 383 13.16 12.44 8.62
C ILE A 383 13.19 12.76 10.11
N ASN A 384 14.01 13.74 10.49
CA ASN A 384 14.04 14.24 11.84
C ASN A 384 12.86 15.21 12.03
N LEU A 385 11.92 14.84 12.89
CA LEU A 385 10.81 15.71 13.28
C LEU A 385 11.21 16.78 14.29
N PHE A 386 12.40 16.66 14.89
CA PHE A 386 12.83 17.50 16.00
C PHE A 386 13.74 18.65 15.58
N ASN A 387 14.35 18.59 14.38
CA ASN A 387 15.17 19.67 13.80
C ASN A 387 15.07 19.64 12.27
N GLU A 388 15.01 20.82 11.63
CA GLU A 388 15.18 20.93 10.18
C GLU A 388 16.54 20.34 9.78
N LEU A 389 16.52 19.22 9.04
CA LEU A 389 17.73 18.57 8.52
C LEU A 389 18.32 19.28 7.29
N LEU A 390 17.56 20.20 6.70
CA LEU A 390 18.02 21.01 5.59
C LEU A 390 18.81 22.20 6.15
N PRO A 391 20.05 22.44 5.69
CA PRO A 391 20.68 23.73 5.91
C PRO A 391 19.71 24.80 5.43
N THR A 392 19.44 25.82 6.26
CA THR A 392 18.51 26.94 6.00
C THR A 392 18.72 27.59 4.62
N ASP A 393 19.92 27.45 4.06
CA ASP A 393 20.30 27.98 2.75
C ASP A 393 19.73 27.19 1.56
N THR A 394 19.41 25.91 1.73
CA THR A 394 18.77 25.08 0.68
C THR A 394 17.26 25.30 0.58
N VAL A 395 16.62 25.78 1.64
CA VAL A 395 15.18 26.13 1.66
C VAL A 395 14.88 27.24 0.64
N LYS A 396 15.79 28.21 0.48
CA LYS A 396 15.68 29.27 -0.54
C LYS A 396 15.70 28.73 -1.98
N TYR A 397 16.27 27.55 -2.22
CA TYR A 397 16.33 26.93 -3.53
C TYR A 397 15.00 26.25 -3.93
N TYR A 398 14.22 25.82 -2.95
CA TYR A 398 12.92 25.16 -3.14
C TYR A 398 11.72 26.10 -2.94
N GLN A 399 11.94 27.32 -2.43
CA GLN A 399 10.96 28.41 -2.51
C GLN A 399 10.88 28.92 -3.95
N VAL A 400 10.13 28.21 -4.78
CA VAL A 400 9.68 28.77 -6.06
C VAL A 400 8.82 29.99 -5.73
N ARG A 401 9.25 31.17 -6.22
CA ARG A 401 8.43 32.39 -6.14
C ARG A 401 7.07 32.10 -6.79
N VAL A 402 6.00 32.37 -6.03
CA VAL A 402 4.60 32.32 -6.46
C VAL A 402 4.39 33.12 -7.74
#